data_AF-I5BZQ1-F1
#
_entry.id   AF-I5BZQ1-F1
#
_cell.length_a   1.000
_cell.length_b   1.000
_cell.length_c   1.000
_cell.angle_alpha   90.00
_cell.angle_beta   90.00
_cell.angle_gamma   90.00
#
_symmetry.space_group_name_H-M   'P 1'
#
loop_
_entity.id
_entity.type
_entity.pdbx_description
1 polymer ?
#
loop_
_entity_poly.entity_id
_entity_poly.type
_entity_poly.pdbx_seq_one_letter_code
_entity_poly.pdbx_strand_id
1 'polypeptide(L)' 'MSLKQKAQEWVNKKFIIVIRREIDFSVIRSFSVSKASGLVLFLVAFVMFFILGLIGANTFLKRWADPRFLETENA' A
#
# COMPACT_ATOMS: atom_id res chain seq x y z
N MET A 1 9.04 -10.00 -30.66
CA MET A 1 7.93 -9.61 -29.77
C MET A 1 8.15 -8.18 -29.31
N SER A 2 7.13 -7.32 -29.41
CA SER A 2 7.24 -5.91 -29.06
C SER A 2 7.25 -5.70 -27.54
N LEU A 3 8.03 -4.73 -27.05
CA LEU A 3 8.08 -4.35 -25.63
C LEU A 3 6.68 -4.00 -25.08
N LYS A 4 5.80 -3.41 -25.90
CA LYS A 4 4.41 -3.12 -25.53
C LYS A 4 3.61 -4.39 -25.23
N GLN A 5 3.78 -5.43 -26.05
CA GLN A 5 3.11 -6.71 -25.85
C GLN A 5 3.59 -7.41 -24.58
N LYS A 6 4.90 -7.36 -24.32
CA LYS A 6 5.50 -7.95 -23.11
C LYS A 6 5.01 -7.26 -21.82
N ALA A 7 4.88 -5.93 -21.85
CA ALA A 7 4.32 -5.16 -20.73
C ALA A 7 2.84 -5.47 -20.50
N GLN A 8 2.05 -5.57 -21.58
CA GLN A 8 0.62 -5.88 -21.51
C GLN A 8 0.36 -7.29 -20.97
N GLU A 9 1.14 -8.28 -21.38
CA GLU A 9 1.10 -9.63 -20.79
C GLU A 9 1.49 -9.63 -19.31
N TRP A 10 2.47 -8.80 -18.92
CA TRP A 10 2.92 -8.71 -17.54
C TRP A 10 1.90 -8.12 -16.58
N VAL A 11 1.11 -7.15 -17.05
CA VAL A 11 0.01 -6.51 -16.31
C VAL A 11 -1.21 -7.42 -16.24
N ASN A 12 -1.51 -8.15 -17.32
CA ASN A 12 -2.66 -9.06 -17.38
C ASN A 12 -2.43 -10.43 -16.72
N LYS A 13 -1.22 -10.71 -16.20
CA LYS A 13 -0.98 -11.92 -15.39
C LYS A 13 -1.87 -11.89 -14.15
N LYS A 14 -2.92 -12.71 -14.17
CA LYS A 14 -3.79 -13.00 -13.03
C LYS A 14 -3.17 -14.11 -12.20
N PHE A 15 -2.94 -13.87 -10.92
CA PHE A 15 -2.59 -14.93 -10.00
C PHE A 15 -3.87 -15.52 -9.44
N ILE A 16 -4.05 -16.82 -9.61
CA ILE A 16 -5.17 -17.56 -9.05
C ILE A 16 -4.62 -18.29 -7.83
N ILE A 17 -4.96 -17.80 -6.64
CA ILE A 17 -4.68 -18.49 -5.39
C ILE A 17 -5.89 -19.37 -5.09
N VAL A 18 -5.67 -20.69 -5.07
CA VAL A 18 -6.72 -21.68 -4.86
C VAL A 18 -6.46 -22.36 -3.52
N ILE A 19 -7.39 -22.22 -2.58
CA ILE A 19 -7.36 -22.93 -1.30
C ILE A 19 -8.15 -24.22 -1.50
N ARG A 20 -7.47 -25.37 -1.38
CA ARG A 20 -8.08 -26.71 -1.52
C ARG A 20 -8.21 -27.39 -0.17
N ARG A 21 -9.24 -28.22 -0.03
CA ARG A 21 -9.43 -29.11 1.11
C ARG A 21 -8.43 -30.28 1.00
N GLU A 22 -7.73 -30.64 2.07
CA GLU A 22 -6.67 -31.67 2.02
C GLU A 22 -7.20 -33.08 1.73
N ILE A 23 -8.46 -33.36 2.11
CA ILE A 23 -9.05 -34.70 2.03
C ILE A 23 -9.60 -34.98 0.63
N ASP A 24 -10.30 -34.01 0.03
CA ASP A 24 -11.05 -34.22 -1.23
C ASP A 24 -10.43 -33.47 -2.42
N PHE A 25 -9.37 -32.70 -2.19
CA PHE A 25 -8.77 -31.75 -3.16
C PHE A 25 -9.78 -30.76 -3.77
N SER A 26 -10.97 -30.63 -3.19
CA SER A 26 -12.02 -29.74 -3.66
C SER A 26 -11.65 -28.27 -3.41
N VAL A 27 -11.99 -27.40 -4.35
CA VAL A 27 -11.71 -25.96 -4.26
C VAL A 27 -12.71 -25.32 -3.30
N ILE A 28 -12.23 -24.86 -2.15
CA ILE A 28 -13.08 -24.20 -1.14
C ILE A 28 -13.23 -22.72 -1.48
N ARG A 29 -12.12 -22.06 -1.86
CA ARG A 29 -12.09 -20.66 -2.28
C ARG A 29 -11.04 -20.45 -3.36
N SER A 30 -11.40 -19.63 -4.35
CA SER A 30 -10.48 -19.11 -5.35
C SER A 30 -10.44 -17.59 -5.22
N PHE A 31 -9.22 -17.04 -5.11
CA PHE A 31 -8.99 -15.60 -5.19
C PHE A 31 -8.20 -15.32 -6.45
N SER A 32 -8.80 -14.58 -7.37
CA SER A 32 -8.08 -14.02 -8.52
C SER A 32 -7.63 -12.61 -8.18
N VAL A 33 -6.35 -12.45 -7.81
CA VAL A 33 -5.78 -11.12 -7.57
C VAL A 33 -5.03 -10.71 -8.84
N SER A 34 -5.50 -9.62 -9.46
CA SER A 34 -4.76 -8.99 -10.56
C SER A 34 -3.63 -8.14 -9.98
N LYS A 35 -2.48 -8.09 -10.67
CA LYS A 35 -1.39 -7.16 -10.28
C LYS A 35 -1.86 -5.70 -10.23
N ALA A 36 -2.82 -5.34 -11.09
CA ALA A 36 -3.43 -4.01 -11.09
C ALA A 36 -4.16 -3.70 -9.77
N SER A 37 -4.91 -4.66 -9.22
CA SER A 37 -5.61 -4.50 -7.94
C SER A 37 -4.63 -4.30 -6.77
N GLY A 38 -3.51 -5.02 -6.78
CA GLY A 38 -2.44 -4.83 -5.79
C GLY A 38 -1.78 -3.46 -5.89
N LEU A 39 -1.53 -2.98 -7.12
CA LEU A 39 -0.96 -1.66 -7.36
C LEU A 39 -1.90 -0.53 -6.92
N VAL A 40 -3.22 -0.67 -7.14
CA VAL A 40 -4.23 0.28 -6.66
C VAL A 40 -4.25 0.32 -5.13
N LEU A 41 -4.23 -0.84 -4.46
CA LEU A 41 -4.16 -0.92 -2.99
C LEU A 41 -2.90 -0.24 -2.42
N PHE A 42 -1.76 -0.47 -3.06
CA PHE A 42 -0.50 0.18 -2.68
C PHE A 42 -0.58 1.71 -2.82
N LEU A 43 -1.16 2.19 -3.92
CA LEU A 43 -1.29 3.62 -4.18
C LEU A 43 -2.21 4.30 -3.16
N VAL A 44 -3.32 3.65 -2.80
CA VAL A 44 -4.22 4.12 -1.73
C VAL A 44 -3.51 4.15 -0.38
N ALA A 45 -2.78 3.09 -0.03
CA ALA A 45 -2.01 3.04 1.22
C ALA A 45 -0.95 4.16 1.26
N PHE A 46 -0.23 4.36 0.16
CA PHE A 46 0.76 5.43 0.03
C PHE A 46 0.15 6.82 0.27
N VAL A 47 -0.98 7.12 -0.37
CA VAL A 47 -1.68 8.40 -0.18
C VAL A 47 -2.13 8.56 1.28
N MET A 48 -2.65 7.50 1.90
CA MET A 48 -3.05 7.53 3.31
C MET A 48 -1.87 7.85 4.24
N PHE A 49 -0.74 7.15 4.08
CA PHE A 49 0.47 7.43 4.87
C PHE A 49 1.06 8.81 4.59
N PHE A 50 0.98 9.28 3.35
CA PHE A 50 1.42 10.63 2.99
C PHE A 50 0.59 11.71 3.68
N ILE A 51 -0.74 11.55 3.71
CA ILE A 51 -1.65 12.47 4.44
C ILE A 51 -1.37 12.43 5.94
N LEU A 52 -1.22 11.24 6.53
CA LEU A 52 -0.85 11.10 7.94
C LEU A 52 0.50 11.75 8.23
N GLY A 53 1.47 11.60 7.33
CA GLY A 53 2.76 12.26 7.40
C GLY A 53 2.66 13.79 7.35
N LEU A 54 1.81 14.34 6.48
CA LEU A 54 1.56 15.79 6.40
C LEU A 54 0.90 16.34 7.68
N ILE A 55 -0.06 15.60 8.25
CA ILE A 55 -0.69 15.96 9.52
C ILE A 55 0.33 15.90 10.65
N GLY A 56 1.13 14.83 10.73
CA GLY A 56 2.22 14.67 11.69
C GLY A 56 3.26 15.79 11.57
N ALA A 57 3.65 16.14 10.35
CA ALA A 57 4.59 17.23 10.09
C ALA A 57 4.03 18.59 10.57
N ASN A 58 2.74 18.84 10.37
CA ASN A 58 2.13 20.08 10.84
C ASN A 58 1.88 20.13 12.35
N THR A 59 1.94 19.01 13.07
CA THR A 59 1.60 18.95 14.50
C THR A 59 2.83 18.67 15.36
N PHE A 60 3.56 17.58 15.08
CA PHE A 60 4.75 17.19 15.83
C PHE A 60 5.99 17.98 15.41
N LEU A 61 6.26 18.13 14.11
CA LEU A 61 7.42 18.88 13.64
C LEU A 61 7.30 20.38 13.91
N LYS A 62 6.08 20.95 13.87
CA LYS A 62 5.88 22.34 14.34
C LYS A 62 6.23 22.48 15.81
N ARG A 63 5.82 21.55 16.67
CA ARG A 63 6.14 21.60 18.10
C ARG A 63 7.64 21.42 18.38
N TRP A 64 8.34 20.66 17.56
CA TRP A 64 9.80 20.47 17.64
C TRP A 64 10.61 21.63 17.04
N ALA A 65 10.04 22.37 16.08
CA ALA A 65 10.69 23.47 15.38
C ALA A 65 10.20 24.87 15.81
N ASP A 66 9.28 24.96 16.78
CA ASP A 66 8.78 26.23 17.30
C ASP A 66 9.70 26.74 18.41
N PRO A 67 10.48 27.83 18.18
CA PRO A 67 11.41 28.35 19.18
C PRO A 67 10.73 28.82 20.48
N ARG A 68 9.40 29.04 20.46
CA ARG A 68 8.63 29.40 21.67
C ARG A 68 8.44 28.24 22.64
N PHE A 69 8.46 27.00 22.16
CA PHE A 69 8.33 25.82 23.02
C PHE A 69 9.60 25.58 23.86
N LEU A 70 10.77 25.95 23.33
CA LEU A 70 12.06 25.87 24.04
C LEU A 70 12.17 26.87 25.21
N GLU A 71 11.48 28.02 25.14
CA GLU A 71 11.47 29.01 26.22
C GLU A 71 10.57 28.58 27.40
N THR A 72 9.51 27.83 27.13
CA THR A 72 8.59 27.35 28.19
C THR A 72 9.07 26.13 28.95
N GLU A 73 10.01 25.36 28.40
CA GLU A 73 10.57 24.16 29.07
C GLU A 73 11.79 24.48 29.95
N ASN A 74 12.39 25.67 29.77
CA ASN A 74 13.53 26.17 30.53
C ASN A 74 13.15 27.20 31.62
N ALA A 75 11.86 27.36 31.94
CA ALA A 75 11.35 28.27 32.97
C ALA A 75 11.01 27.54 34.27
#